data_AF-A0A444JSU0-F1
#
_entry.id   AF-A0A444JSU0-F1
#
_cell.length_a   1.000
_cell.length_b   1.000
_cell.length_c   1.000
_cell.angle_alpha   90.00
_cell.angle_beta   90.00
_cell.angle_gamma   90.00
#
_symmetry.space_group_name_H-M   'P 1'
#
loop_
_entity.id
_entity.type
_entity.pdbx_description
1 polymer ?
#
loop_
_entity_poly.entity_id
_entity_poly.type
_entity_poly.pdbx_seq_one_letter_code
_entity_poly.pdbx_strand_id
1 'polypeptide(L)' 'MVIKYARFSQKHPKTHVTFVALMVLSIIVSMALLLLQEKLIFTFGLLIAIFPLVLFAKASDYRKKYLHN' A
#
# COMPACT_ATOMS: atom_id res chain seq x y z
N MET A 1 7.96 6.43 12.36
CA MET A 1 7.61 5.39 11.36
C MET A 1 7.75 5.89 9.92
N VAL A 2 7.05 6.97 9.54
CA VAL A 2 7.04 7.52 8.16
C VAL A 2 8.44 7.86 7.60
N ILE A 3 9.30 8.50 8.39
CA ILE A 3 10.67 8.88 7.96
C ILE A 3 11.55 7.65 7.68
N LYS A 4 11.45 6.61 8.52
CA LYS A 4 12.19 5.34 8.31
C LYS A 4 11.68 4.63 7.05
N TYR A 5 10.37 4.65 6.83
CA TYR A 5 9.76 4.07 5.62
C TYR A 5 10.13 4.84 4.34
N ALA A 6 10.18 6.17 4.38
CA ALA A 6 10.59 7.00 3.25
C ALA A 6 12.05 6.71 2.83
N ARG A 7 12.98 6.60 3.80
CA ARG A 7 14.36 6.19 3.52
C ARG A 7 14.46 4.73 3.05
N PHE A 8 13.67 3.82 3.61
CA PHE A 8 13.62 2.42 3.17
C PHE A 8 13.12 2.28 1.72
N SER A 9 12.04 2.99 1.38
CA SER A 9 11.49 3.02 0.02
C SER A 9 12.49 3.58 -0.99
N GLN A 10 13.26 4.61 -0.62
CA GLN A 10 14.33 5.15 -1.48
C GLN A 10 15.52 4.21 -1.62
N LYS A 11 15.93 3.53 -0.55
CA LYS A 11 17.07 2.59 -0.56
C LYS A 11 16.75 1.28 -1.28
N HIS A 12 15.50 0.82 -1.22
CA HIS A 12 15.07 -0.46 -1.79
C HIS A 12 13.79 -0.32 -2.65
N PRO A 13 13.84 0.43 -3.76
CA PRO A 13 12.67 0.75 -4.57
C PRO A 13 11.99 -0.51 -5.15
N LYS A 14 12.77 -1.53 -5.55
CA LYS A 14 12.24 -2.80 -6.06
C LYS A 14 11.37 -3.52 -5.01
N THR A 15 11.85 -3.61 -3.76
CA THR A 15 11.09 -4.27 -2.67
C THR A 15 9.81 -3.52 -2.33
N HIS A 16 9.86 -2.19 -2.35
CA HIS A 16 8.68 -1.36 -2.12
C HIS A 16 7.64 -1.57 -3.23
N VAL A 17 8.05 -1.57 -4.50
CA VAL A 17 7.17 -1.83 -5.64
C VAL A 17 6.56 -3.24 -5.56
N THR A 18 7.34 -4.26 -5.21
CA THR A 18 6.80 -5.62 -5.01
C THR A 18 5.75 -5.66 -3.90
N PHE A 19 5.99 -4.98 -2.78
CA PHE A 19 5.03 -4.92 -1.68
C PHE A 19 3.73 -4.20 -2.08
N VAL A 20 3.84 -3.07 -2.79
CA VAL A 20 2.68 -2.35 -3.35
C VAL A 20 1.93 -3.24 -4.35
N ALA A 21 2.64 -3.96 -5.22
CA ALA A 21 2.02 -4.86 -6.19
C ALA A 21 1.25 -6.00 -5.51
N LEU A 22 1.82 -6.62 -4.47
CA LEU A 22 1.13 -7.64 -3.67
C LEU A 22 -0.11 -7.08 -2.99
N MET A 23 -0.05 -5.85 -2.48
CA MET A 23 -1.22 -5.17 -1.92
C MET A 23 -2.31 -4.96 -2.96
N VAL A 24 -1.97 -4.41 -4.13
CA VAL A 24 -2.95 -4.19 -5.21
C VAL A 24 -3.57 -5.51 -5.66
N LEU A 25 -2.78 -6.57 -5.79
CA LEU A 25 -3.28 -7.90 -6.11
C LEU A 25 -4.27 -8.40 -5.04
N SER A 26 -3.97 -8.20 -3.76
CA SER A 26 -4.88 -8.59 -2.66
C SER A 26 -6.22 -7.84 -2.70
N ILE A 27 -6.21 -6.57 -3.11
CA ILE A 27 -7.42 -5.76 -3.31
C ILE A 27 -8.25 -6.33 -4.46
N ILE A 28 -7.61 -6.61 -5.60
CA ILE A 28 -8.28 -7.16 -6.78
C ILE A 28 -8.92 -8.52 -6.46
N VAL A 29 -8.19 -9.40 -5.77
CA VAL A 29 -8.71 -10.71 -5.33
C VAL A 29 -9.88 -10.54 -4.36
N SER A 30 -9.78 -9.60 -3.42
CA SER A 30 -10.87 -9.31 -2.48
C SER A 30 -12.12 -8.79 -3.19
N MET A 31 -11.96 -7.91 -4.18
CA MET A 31 -13.09 -7.42 -5.00
C MET A 31 -13.70 -8.55 -5.84
N ALA A 32 -12.88 -9.40 -6.44
CA ALA A 32 -13.36 -10.55 -7.20
C ALA A 32 -14.16 -11.53 -6.31
N LEU A 33 -13.66 -11.83 -5.12
CA LEU A 33 -14.36 -12.68 -4.15
C LEU A 33 -15.65 -12.04 -3.63
N LEU A 34 -15.66 -10.71 -3.44
CA LEU A 34 -16.85 -9.97 -3.04
C LEU A 34 -17.94 -10.05 -4.11
N LEU A 35 -17.57 -9.92 -5.38
CA LEU A 35 -18.48 -10.06 -6.53
C LEU A 35 -19.00 -11.50 -6.70
N LEU A 36 -18.16 -12.51 -6.47
CA LEU A 36 -18.50 -13.92 -6.69
C LEU A 36 -19.29 -14.56 -5.54
N GLN A 37 -18.96 -14.22 -4.29
CA GLN A 37 -19.60 -14.83 -3.11
C GLN A 37 -20.65 -13.94 -2.44
N GLU A 38 -20.72 -12.64 -2.79
CA GLU A 38 -21.62 -11.63 -2.19
C GLU A 38 -21.50 -11.50 -0.66
N LYS A 39 -20.41 -12.02 -0.07
CA LYS A 39 -20.17 -11.96 1.37
C LYS A 39 -19.37 -10.72 1.73
N LEU A 40 -19.96 -9.87 2.57
CA LEU A 40 -19.31 -8.67 3.13
C LEU A 40 -18.02 -8.95 3.91
N ILE A 41 -17.74 -10.21 4.25
CA ILE A 41 -16.50 -10.62 4.91
C ILE A 41 -15.25 -10.29 4.05
N PHE A 42 -15.38 -10.27 2.72
CA PHE A 42 -14.26 -9.97 1.82
C PHE A 42 -13.92 -8.48 1.77
N THR A 43 -14.81 -7.61 2.27
CA THR A 43 -14.57 -6.16 2.36
C THR A 43 -13.48 -5.82 3.38
N PHE A 44 -13.17 -6.71 4.33
CA PHE A 44 -12.07 -6.53 5.28
C PHE A 44 -10.70 -6.46 4.59
N GLY A 45 -10.51 -7.18 3.48
CA GLY A 45 -9.29 -7.09 2.67
C GLY A 45 -9.08 -5.69 2.09
N LEU A 46 -10.16 -4.97 1.80
CA LEU A 46 -10.13 -3.58 1.33
C LEU A 46 -9.79 -2.61 2.46
N LEU A 47 -10.37 -2.81 3.65
CA LEU A 47 -10.08 -1.99 4.83
C LEU A 47 -8.62 -2.07 5.27
N ILE A 48 -8.04 -3.28 5.24
CA ILE A 48 -6.62 -3.49 5.54
C ILE A 48 -5.70 -2.70 4.61
N ALA A 49 -6.12 -2.45 3.36
CA ALA A 49 -5.34 -1.69 2.41
C ALA A 49 -5.27 -0.18 2.69
N ILE A 50 -6.20 0.37 3.47
CA ILE A 50 -6.24 1.81 3.76
C ILE A 50 -5.04 2.26 4.61
N PHE A 51 -4.67 1.46 5.60
CA PHE A 51 -3.58 1.80 6.52
C PHE A 51 -2.21 2.01 5.82
N PRO A 52 -1.72 1.05 5.01
CA PRO A 52 -0.50 1.24 4.24
C PRO A 52 -0.63 2.35 3.19
N LEU A 53 -1.81 2.58 2.61
CA LEU A 53 -2.04 3.68 1.66
C LEU A 53 -1.72 5.05 2.27
N VAL A 54 -2.21 5.31 3.49
CA VAL A 54 -1.93 6.55 4.24
C VAL A 54 -0.44 6.67 4.55
N LEU A 55 0.21 5.56 4.90
CA LEU A 55 1.64 5.50 5.18
C LEU A 55 2.49 5.81 3.92
N PHE A 56 2.09 5.29 2.76
CA PHE A 56 2.73 5.54 1.48
C PHE A 56 2.54 6.99 1.04
N ALA A 57 1.32 7.54 1.18
CA ALA A 57 1.03 8.93 0.87
C ALA A 57 1.92 9.88 1.70
N LYS A 58 1.97 9.68 3.03
CA LYS A 58 2.83 10.48 3.92
C LYS A 58 4.33 10.31 3.60
N ALA A 59 4.77 9.11 3.23
CA ALA A 59 6.16 8.87 2.85
C ALA A 59 6.52 9.53 1.51
N SER A 60 5.59 9.56 0.56
CA SER A 60 5.73 10.25 -0.72
C SER A 60 5.85 11.76 -0.52
N ASP A 61 4.99 12.35 0.31
CA ASP A 61 5.06 13.78 0.67
C ASP A 61 6.37 14.13 1.37
N TYR A 62 6.83 13.26 2.29
CA TYR A 62 8.12 13.45 2.95
C TYR A 62 9.29 13.39 1.95
N ARG A 63 9.25 12.45 1.00
CA ARG A 63 10.25 12.38 -0.08
C ARG A 63 10.28 13.66 -0.90
N LYS A 64 9.10 14.13 -1.33
CA LYS A 64 8.95 15.36 -2.12
C LYS A 64 9.40 16.61 -1.36
N LYS A 65 9.28 16.63 -0.03
CA LYS A 65 9.63 17.83 0.76
C LYS A 65 11.08 17.85 1.24
N TYR A 66 11.71 16.69 1.46
CA TYR A 66 13.00 16.61 2.16
C TYR A 66 14.08 15.79 1.44
N LEU A 67 13.73 15.02 0.42
CA LEU A 67 14.66 14.16 -0.32
C LEU A 67 14.66 14.56 -1.81
N HIS A 68 14.70 15.87 -2.08
CA HIS A 68 15.03 16.43 -3.38
C HIS A 68 16.49 16.09 -3.69
N ASN A 69 16.70 15.04 -4.49
CA ASN A 69 17.96 14.81 -5.18
C ASN A 69 17.64 14.46 -6.61
#